data_AF-K7EYA5-F1
#
_entry.id   AF-K7EYA5-F1
#
_cell.length_a   1.000
_cell.length_b   1.000
_cell.length_c   1.000
_cell.angle_alpha   90.00
_cell.angle_beta   90.00
_cell.angle_gamma   90.00
#
_symmetry.space_group_name_H-M   'P 1'
#
loop_
_entity.id
_entity.type
_entity.pdbx_description
1 polymer ?
#
loop_
_entity_poly.entity_id
_entity_poly.type
_entity_poly.pdbx_seq_one_letter_code
_entity_poly.pdbx_strand_id
1 'polypeptide(L)'
;MELTKPCAFSKRWLWYFKLRHGIRRLDMSGEKASAYHEAAESYFESFQKLVSEHELSADQIYNADETGLFWCCLPTSTLAGENESSASGFKQNKHHLTVLICANASGNYYRTKLLVIGKYVKPGALKGVIHLHVECRAQYNAWVDCGIFSSWFHHTFVPEEKKNLRKFNKPEDSKVILFVDNCRTHSSEMDLVSGNIFTVFLPPNISSLIQQMDQGVINLRF
;
A
#
# COMPACT_ATOMS: atom_id res chain seq x y z
N MET A 1 19.17 -37.00 -30.30
CA MET A 1 19.01 -38.10 -29.32
C MET A 1 17.52 -38.27 -29.10
N GLU A 2 16.88 -39.21 -29.79
CA GLU A 2 15.44 -39.46 -29.66
C GLU A 2 15.20 -40.38 -28.47
N LEU A 3 14.50 -39.88 -27.46
CA LEU A 3 14.13 -40.65 -26.29
C LEU A 3 12.88 -41.47 -26.61
N THR A 4 13.03 -42.78 -26.78
CA THR A 4 11.96 -43.71 -27.15
C THR A 4 11.14 -44.25 -25.98
N LYS A 5 11.41 -43.82 -24.74
CA LYS A 5 10.63 -44.18 -23.54
C LYS A 5 10.47 -42.97 -22.60
N PRO A 6 9.33 -42.83 -21.91
CA PRO A 6 9.14 -41.77 -20.92
C PRO A 6 10.13 -41.97 -19.76
N CYS A 7 10.98 -40.97 -19.52
CA CYS A 7 11.95 -41.01 -18.44
C CYS A 7 11.31 -40.43 -17.16
N ALA A 8 11.15 -41.26 -16.14
CA ALA A 8 10.65 -40.84 -14.83
C ALA A 8 11.83 -40.46 -13.93
N PHE A 9 11.95 -39.19 -13.58
CA PHE A 9 12.97 -38.70 -12.65
C PHE A 9 12.38 -38.50 -11.25
N SER A 10 13.14 -38.86 -10.22
CA SER A 10 12.72 -38.62 -8.83
C SER A 10 12.82 -37.13 -8.46
N LYS A 11 11.96 -36.67 -7.55
CA LYS A 11 12.03 -35.29 -7.00
C LYS A 11 13.41 -34.97 -6.43
N ARG A 12 14.07 -35.95 -5.81
CA ARG A 12 15.45 -35.83 -5.29
C ARG A 12 16.47 -35.63 -6.40
N TRP A 13 16.38 -36.39 -7.49
CA TRP A 13 17.27 -36.20 -8.63
C TRP A 13 17.18 -34.78 -9.18
N LEU A 14 15.96 -34.25 -9.36
CA LEU A 14 15.75 -32.88 -9.83
C LEU A 14 16.32 -31.84 -8.86
N TRP A 15 16.17 -32.07 -7.54
CA TRP A 15 16.73 -31.19 -6.51
C TRP A 15 18.27 -31.12 -6.57
N TYR A 16 18.93 -32.28 -6.57
CA TYR A 16 20.40 -32.35 -6.65
C TYR A 16 20.93 -31.88 -8.02
N PHE A 17 20.18 -32.09 -9.10
CA PHE A 17 20.52 -31.57 -10.41
C PHE A 17 20.51 -30.04 -10.41
N LYS A 18 19.43 -29.43 -9.90
CA LYS A 18 19.34 -27.98 -9.74
C LYS A 18 20.47 -27.42 -8.87
N LEU A 19 20.78 -28.09 -7.76
CA LEU A 19 21.86 -27.69 -6.87
C LEU A 19 23.24 -27.74 -7.55
N ARG A 20 23.55 -28.85 -8.24
CA ARG A 20 24.84 -29.05 -8.92
C ARG A 20 25.06 -28.08 -10.08
N HIS A 21 23.99 -27.74 -10.79
CA HIS A 21 24.06 -26.85 -11.96
C HIS A 21 23.70 -25.39 -11.62
N GLY A 22 23.56 -25.05 -10.33
CA GLY A 22 23.24 -23.68 -9.91
C GLY A 22 21.89 -23.17 -10.41
N ILE A 23 20.97 -24.05 -10.81
CA ILE A 23 19.65 -23.68 -11.32
C ILE A 23 18.77 -23.28 -10.13
N ARG A 24 18.55 -21.98 -9.98
CA ARG A 24 17.74 -21.40 -8.91
C ARG A 24 16.45 -20.86 -9.50
N ARG A 25 15.37 -20.93 -8.73
CA ARG A 25 14.17 -20.15 -9.02
C ARG A 25 14.49 -18.72 -8.63
N LEU A 26 14.62 -17.86 -9.63
CA LEU A 26 14.60 -16.42 -9.44
C LEU A 26 13.17 -15.97 -9.71
N ASP A 27 12.62 -15.14 -8.84
CA ASP A 27 11.40 -14.42 -9.19
C ASP A 27 11.78 -13.42 -10.29
N MET A 28 11.05 -13.45 -11.41
CA MET A 28 11.35 -12.59 -12.55
C MET A 28 11.04 -11.14 -12.17
N SER A 29 12.05 -10.36 -11.79
CA SER A 29 11.98 -8.91 -11.95
C SER A 29 12.22 -8.62 -13.44
N GLY A 30 11.18 -8.20 -14.16
CA GLY A 30 11.27 -7.94 -15.59
C GLY A 30 12.37 -6.95 -15.97
N GLU A 31 12.84 -7.06 -17.21
CA GLU A 31 13.94 -6.36 -17.92
C GLU A 31 13.91 -4.80 -17.93
N LYS A 32 13.20 -4.16 -17.00
CA LYS A 32 12.97 -2.71 -16.94
C LYS A 32 13.84 -1.97 -15.91
N ALA A 33 14.80 -2.66 -15.28
CA ALA A 33 15.57 -2.12 -14.15
C ALA A 33 16.30 -0.79 -14.45
N SER A 34 16.80 -0.57 -15.67
CA SER A 34 17.50 0.66 -16.04
C SER A 34 16.56 1.86 -16.21
N ALA A 35 15.47 1.72 -16.96
CA ALA A 35 14.48 2.78 -17.18
C ALA A 35 13.78 3.19 -15.87
N TYR A 36 13.60 2.24 -14.94
CA TYR A 36 13.10 2.53 -13.60
C TYR A 36 14.09 3.28 -12.73
N HIS A 37 15.39 3.04 -12.89
CA HIS A 37 16.43 3.73 -12.14
C HIS A 37 16.52 5.20 -12.56
N GLU A 38 16.57 5.48 -13.87
CA GLU A 38 16.63 6.86 -14.40
C GLU A 38 15.38 7.67 -14.01
N ALA A 39 14.20 7.06 -14.09
CA ALA A 39 12.96 7.70 -13.63
C ALA A 39 12.96 7.97 -12.11
N ALA A 40 13.53 7.06 -11.31
CA ALA A 40 13.63 7.23 -9.87
C ALA A 40 14.65 8.33 -9.49
N GLU A 41 15.79 8.41 -10.20
CA GLU A 41 16.77 9.48 -10.02
C GLU A 41 16.17 10.85 -10.36
N SER A 42 15.49 10.95 -11.51
CA SER A 42 14.80 12.19 -11.90
C SER A 42 13.71 12.62 -10.91
N TYR A 43 12.98 11.64 -10.34
CA TYR A 43 12.03 11.92 -9.27
C TYR A 43 12.73 12.42 -8.01
N PHE A 44 13.86 11.83 -7.63
CA PHE A 44 14.62 12.23 -6.46
C PHE A 44 15.12 13.67 -6.58
N GLU A 45 15.67 14.06 -7.75
CA GLU A 45 16.06 15.45 -8.03
C GLU A 45 14.86 16.41 -7.91
N SER A 46 13.72 16.02 -8.50
CA SER A 46 12.49 16.81 -8.44
C SER A 46 11.96 16.96 -7.02
N PHE A 47 12.01 15.88 -6.23
CA PHE A 47 11.63 15.87 -4.83
C PHE A 47 12.55 16.76 -3.98
N GLN A 48 13.87 16.66 -4.16
CA GLN A 48 14.84 17.51 -3.46
C GLN A 48 14.63 19.00 -3.78
N LYS A 49 14.37 19.31 -5.05
CA LYS A 49 14.03 20.67 -5.48
C LYS A 49 12.77 21.17 -4.79
N LEU A 50 11.71 20.38 -4.77
CA LEU A 50 10.43 20.72 -4.11
C LEU A 50 10.59 20.92 -2.59
N VAL A 51 11.38 20.06 -1.93
CA VAL A 51 11.70 20.23 -0.49
C VAL A 51 12.47 21.53 -0.24
N SER A 52 13.42 21.87 -1.11
CA SER A 52 14.23 23.07 -0.99
C SER A 52 13.44 24.36 -1.29
N GLU A 53 12.63 24.36 -2.35
CA GLU A 53 11.79 25.49 -2.77
C GLU A 53 10.69 25.85 -1.76
N HIS A 54 10.30 24.91 -0.92
CA HIS A 54 9.26 25.11 0.09
C HIS A 54 9.79 25.03 1.52
N GLU A 55 11.11 24.94 1.70
CA GLU A 55 11.80 24.87 2.99
C GLU A 55 11.16 23.83 3.93
N LEU A 56 10.81 22.66 3.38
CA LEU A 56 10.04 21.65 4.10
C LEU A 56 10.91 20.90 5.09
N SER A 57 10.41 20.79 6.32
CA SER A 57 10.95 19.86 7.31
C SER A 57 10.31 18.48 7.19
N ALA A 58 10.94 17.45 7.77
CA ALA A 58 10.40 16.09 7.81
C ALA A 58 9.01 16.00 8.48
N ASP A 59 8.64 16.97 9.32
CA ASP A 59 7.31 17.03 9.95
C ASP A 59 6.21 17.44 8.95
N GLN A 60 6.55 18.11 7.85
CA GLN A 60 5.63 18.67 6.85
C GLN A 60 5.49 17.77 5.61
N ILE A 61 6.24 16.67 5.56
CA ILE A 61 6.24 15.72 4.46
C ILE A 61 5.49 14.49 4.92
N TYR A 62 4.35 14.21 4.30
CA TYR A 62 3.51 13.06 4.57
C TYR A 62 3.49 12.11 3.39
N ASN A 63 3.36 10.82 3.67
CA ASN A 63 3.03 9.82 2.67
C ASN A 63 1.77 9.07 3.11
N ALA A 64 0.86 8.83 2.16
CA ALA A 64 -0.32 8.01 2.39
C ALA A 64 -0.44 6.91 1.35
N ASP A 65 -0.87 5.75 1.82
CA ASP A 65 -1.07 4.57 0.98
C ASP A 65 -2.11 3.61 1.55
N GLU A 66 -2.60 2.74 0.67
CA GLU A 66 -3.73 1.86 0.91
C GLU A 66 -3.27 0.41 0.98
N THR A 67 -3.76 -0.31 1.98
CA THR A 67 -3.50 -1.74 2.09
C THR A 67 -4.76 -2.55 2.31
N GLY A 68 -4.84 -3.69 1.62
CA GLY A 68 -5.93 -4.64 1.77
C GLY A 68 -5.65 -5.63 2.91
N LEU A 69 -6.49 -5.64 3.93
CA LEU A 69 -6.50 -6.65 4.98
C LEU A 69 -7.53 -7.73 4.66
N PHE A 70 -7.03 -8.93 4.35
CA PHE A 70 -7.85 -10.09 4.04
C PHE A 70 -8.06 -10.93 5.31
N TRP A 71 -9.32 -11.11 5.74
CA TRP A 71 -9.62 -11.84 6.98
C TRP A 71 -10.41 -13.14 6.77
N CYS A 72 -10.96 -13.40 5.58
CA CYS A 72 -11.64 -14.65 5.21
C CYS A 72 -10.94 -15.44 4.08
N CYS A 73 -9.68 -15.11 3.76
CA CYS A 73 -8.94 -15.84 2.74
C CYS A 73 -8.51 -17.20 3.30
N LEU A 74 -9.20 -18.27 2.88
CA LEU A 74 -8.74 -19.64 3.09
C LEU A 74 -7.40 -19.85 2.37
N PRO A 75 -6.49 -20.70 2.92
CA PRO A 75 -5.26 -21.08 2.24
C PRO A 75 -5.53 -21.55 0.81
N THR A 76 -4.67 -21.16 -0.13
CA THR A 76 -4.75 -21.57 -1.54
C THR A 76 -4.48 -23.06 -1.74
N SER A 77 -3.89 -23.72 -0.73
CA SER A 77 -3.63 -25.15 -0.69
C SER A 77 -4.31 -25.79 0.53
N THR A 78 -4.98 -26.91 0.30
CA THR A 78 -5.50 -27.78 1.38
C THR A 78 -4.72 -29.09 1.35
N LEU A 79 -4.39 -29.64 2.52
CA LEU A 79 -3.82 -30.97 2.62
C LEU A 79 -4.95 -31.98 2.34
N ALA A 80 -4.83 -32.74 1.26
CA ALA A 80 -5.75 -33.83 0.94
C ALA A 80 -5.31 -35.11 1.67
N GLY A 81 -6.27 -35.87 2.18
CA GLY A 81 -6.01 -37.18 2.78
C GLY A 81 -5.50 -38.19 1.74
N GLU A 82 -4.82 -39.25 2.18
CA GLU A 82 -4.23 -40.29 1.31
C GLU A 82 -5.26 -40.95 0.36
N ASN A 83 -6.54 -40.94 0.75
CA ASN A 83 -7.66 -41.50 -0.02
C ASN A 83 -8.47 -40.47 -0.81
N GLU A 84 -8.08 -39.19 -0.80
CA GLU A 84 -8.78 -38.12 -1.53
C GLU A 84 -8.07 -37.85 -2.86
N SER A 85 -8.69 -38.27 -3.97
CA SER A 85 -8.14 -38.07 -5.32
C SER A 85 -8.21 -36.62 -5.81
N SER A 86 -9.02 -35.78 -5.16
CA SER A 86 -9.11 -34.34 -5.42
C SER A 86 -9.77 -33.61 -4.26
N ALA A 87 -9.29 -32.40 -3.94
CA ALA A 87 -10.04 -31.43 -3.16
C ALA A 87 -10.86 -30.58 -4.13
N SER A 88 -12.18 -30.50 -3.96
CA SER A 88 -13.00 -29.57 -4.74
C SER A 88 -12.56 -28.15 -4.44
N GLY A 89 -12.29 -27.36 -5.49
CA GLY A 89 -11.89 -25.97 -5.32
C GLY A 89 -13.01 -25.17 -4.66
N PHE A 90 -12.75 -24.56 -3.51
CA PHE A 90 -13.70 -23.63 -2.89
C PHE A 90 -13.51 -22.23 -3.47
N LYS A 91 -14.61 -21.55 -3.78
CA LYS A 91 -14.57 -20.13 -4.14
C LYS A 91 -14.10 -19.36 -2.91
N GLN A 92 -12.86 -18.88 -2.92
CA GLN A 92 -12.33 -18.07 -1.84
C GLN A 92 -13.23 -16.87 -1.59
N ASN A 93 -13.67 -16.71 -0.34
CA ASN A 93 -14.41 -15.54 0.05
C ASN A 93 -13.42 -14.39 0.31
N LYS A 94 -13.16 -13.59 -0.72
CA LYS A 94 -12.21 -12.47 -0.68
C LYS A 94 -12.79 -11.23 0.02
N HIS A 95 -13.42 -11.44 1.18
CA HIS A 95 -13.75 -10.32 2.04
C HIS A 95 -12.46 -9.68 2.52
N HIS A 96 -12.29 -8.41 2.15
CA HIS A 96 -11.18 -7.59 2.58
C HIS A 96 -11.72 -6.30 3.19
N LEU A 97 -10.89 -5.70 4.02
CA LEU A 97 -11.00 -4.32 4.44
C LEU A 97 -9.86 -3.57 3.76
N THR A 98 -10.10 -2.36 3.30
CA THR A 98 -9.01 -1.48 2.89
C THR A 98 -8.69 -0.54 4.03
N VAL A 99 -7.41 -0.39 4.35
CA VAL A 99 -6.92 0.54 5.36
C VAL A 99 -6.07 1.56 4.63
N LEU A 100 -6.47 2.83 4.68
CA LEU A 100 -5.64 3.95 4.28
C LEU A 100 -4.81 4.39 5.49
N ILE A 101 -3.50 4.38 5.32
CA ILE A 101 -2.52 4.70 6.35
C ILE A 101 -1.75 5.92 5.87
N CYS A 102 -1.51 6.88 6.77
CA CYS A 102 -0.79 8.11 6.48
C CYS A 102 0.17 8.42 7.62
N ALA A 103 1.43 8.74 7.30
CA ALA A 103 2.47 9.06 8.25
C ALA A 103 3.38 10.18 7.72
N ASN A 104 3.98 10.95 8.64
CA ASN A 104 4.98 11.94 8.28
C ASN A 104 6.40 11.35 8.27
N ALA A 105 7.31 12.00 7.54
CA ALA A 105 8.68 11.55 7.38
C ALA A 105 9.47 11.56 8.70
N SER A 106 9.08 12.37 9.69
CA SER A 106 9.73 12.34 11.01
C SER A 106 9.29 11.17 11.90
N GLY A 107 8.18 10.49 11.57
CA GLY A 107 7.63 9.40 12.37
C GLY A 107 7.12 9.80 13.75
N ASN A 108 7.19 11.09 14.11
CA ASN A 108 6.75 11.61 15.40
C ASN A 108 5.21 11.65 15.50
N TYR A 109 4.53 11.52 14.37
CA TYR A 109 3.08 11.64 14.29
C TYR A 109 2.38 10.28 14.29
N TYR A 110 2.30 9.66 15.47
CA TYR A 110 1.61 8.38 15.71
C TYR A 110 0.08 8.48 15.80
N ARG A 111 -0.54 9.59 15.35
CA ARG A 111 -1.95 9.92 15.67
C ARG A 111 -2.90 10.12 14.50
N THR A 112 -2.45 10.12 13.24
CA THR A 112 -3.39 10.17 12.11
C THR A 112 -4.31 8.98 12.22
N LYS A 113 -5.61 9.23 12.39
CA LYS A 113 -6.58 8.14 12.50
C LYS A 113 -6.53 7.31 11.23
N LEU A 114 -6.38 6.00 11.39
CA LEU A 114 -6.50 5.07 10.27
C LEU A 114 -7.91 5.18 9.68
N LEU A 115 -7.99 5.28 8.36
CA LEU A 115 -9.27 5.19 7.67
C LEU A 115 -9.46 3.73 7.23
N VAL A 116 -10.47 3.08 7.80
CA VAL A 116 -10.83 1.69 7.51
C VAL A 116 -12.09 1.68 6.65
N ILE A 117 -11.98 1.13 5.45
CA ILE A 117 -13.07 0.98 4.50
C ILE A 117 -13.47 -0.50 4.48
N GLY A 118 -14.74 -0.75 4.79
CA GLY A 118 -15.33 -2.08 4.72
C GLY A 118 -16.69 -2.04 4.05
N LYS A 119 -17.36 -3.18 3.99
CA LYS A 119 -18.73 -3.25 3.45
C LYS A 119 -19.76 -2.54 4.33
N TYR A 120 -19.47 -2.39 5.63
CA TYR A 120 -20.38 -1.83 6.63
C TYR A 120 -19.63 -0.83 7.52
N VAL A 121 -20.26 0.30 7.86
CA VAL A 121 -19.66 1.35 8.71
C VAL A 121 -19.38 0.80 10.11
N LYS A 122 -20.32 0.00 10.64
CA LYS A 122 -20.20 -0.70 11.91
C LYS A 122 -20.37 -2.20 11.64
N PRO A 123 -19.26 -2.93 11.42
CA PRO A 123 -19.33 -4.38 11.34
C PRO A 123 -19.91 -4.95 12.63
N GLY A 124 -20.70 -6.02 12.53
CA GLY A 124 -21.26 -6.69 13.72
C GLY A 124 -20.18 -7.14 14.71
N ALA A 125 -18.98 -7.45 14.22
CA ALA A 125 -17.81 -7.78 15.03
C ALA A 125 -17.34 -6.64 15.96
N LEU A 126 -17.67 -5.37 15.65
CA LEU A 126 -17.34 -4.20 16.48
C LEU A 126 -18.52 -3.73 17.34
N LYS A 127 -19.59 -4.53 17.44
CA LYS A 127 -20.76 -4.20 18.26
C LYS A 127 -20.35 -4.17 19.74
N GLY A 128 -20.54 -3.02 20.38
CA GLY A 128 -20.18 -2.80 21.79
C GLY A 128 -18.80 -2.18 22.01
N VAL A 129 -18.01 -1.95 20.95
CA VAL A 129 -16.76 -1.18 21.06
C VAL A 129 -17.09 0.31 21.07
N ILE A 130 -16.78 0.99 22.18
CA ILE A 130 -17.13 2.40 22.43
C ILE A 130 -16.04 3.34 21.92
N HIS A 131 -14.77 2.93 22.01
CA HIS A 131 -13.62 3.73 21.59
C HIS A 131 -12.81 3.01 20.52
N LEU A 132 -12.92 3.47 19.29
CA LEU A 132 -12.07 3.08 18.17
C LEU A 132 -11.33 4.32 17.68
N HIS A 133 -10.00 4.26 17.67
CA HIS A 133 -9.14 5.35 17.16
C HIS A 133 -9.01 5.30 15.62
N VAL A 134 -10.05 4.81 14.95
CA VAL A 134 -10.10 4.64 13.50
C VAL A 134 -11.39 5.26 12.97
N GLU A 135 -11.30 5.86 11.78
CA GLU A 135 -12.46 6.31 11.03
C GLU A 135 -12.95 5.15 10.17
N CYS A 136 -14.18 4.68 10.37
CA CYS A 136 -14.75 3.61 9.56
C CYS A 136 -15.70 4.17 8.50
N ARG A 137 -15.53 3.74 7.25
CA ARG A 137 -16.43 4.04 6.14
C ARG A 137 -16.93 2.78 5.46
N ALA A 138 -18.14 2.87 4.90
CA ALA A 138 -18.74 1.79 4.15
C ALA A 138 -18.61 2.06 2.64
N GLN A 139 -18.12 1.05 1.92
CA GLN A 139 -18.09 1.02 0.48
C GLN A 139 -18.37 -0.43 0.05
N TYR A 140 -19.22 -0.64 -0.96
CA TYR A 140 -19.75 -1.98 -1.28
C TYR A 140 -18.65 -3.00 -1.61
N ASN A 141 -17.61 -2.56 -2.33
CA ASN A 141 -16.46 -3.38 -2.70
C ASN A 141 -15.35 -3.36 -1.63
N ALA A 142 -15.47 -2.52 -0.60
CA ALA A 142 -14.45 -2.20 0.39
C ALA A 142 -13.17 -1.54 -0.17
N TRP A 143 -13.26 -0.75 -1.25
CA TRP A 143 -12.14 0.01 -1.82
C TRP A 143 -12.22 1.50 -1.48
N VAL A 144 -11.08 2.20 -1.49
CA VAL A 144 -11.05 3.66 -1.50
C VAL A 144 -11.47 4.15 -2.88
N ASP A 145 -12.48 5.01 -2.92
CA ASP A 145 -12.86 5.75 -4.11
C ASP A 145 -12.51 7.22 -3.98
N CYS A 146 -12.67 7.95 -5.09
CA CYS A 146 -12.40 9.36 -5.19
C CYS A 146 -13.11 10.17 -4.07
N GLY A 147 -14.41 9.92 -3.85
CA GLY A 147 -15.21 10.67 -2.88
C GLY A 147 -14.76 10.41 -1.44
N ILE A 148 -14.42 9.15 -1.13
CA ILE A 148 -13.89 8.76 0.18
C ILE A 148 -12.55 9.44 0.44
N PHE A 149 -11.62 9.38 -0.52
CA PHE A 149 -10.29 9.96 -0.36
C PHE A 149 -10.34 11.48 -0.21
N SER A 150 -11.08 12.17 -1.10
CA SER A 150 -11.26 13.63 -1.03
C SER A 150 -11.90 14.06 0.29
N SER A 151 -12.92 13.33 0.74
CA SER A 151 -13.57 13.62 2.01
C SER A 151 -12.63 13.41 3.19
N TRP A 152 -11.83 12.35 3.21
CA TRP A 152 -10.79 12.13 4.23
C TRP A 152 -9.74 13.25 4.21
N PHE A 153 -9.27 13.66 3.03
CA PHE A 153 -8.30 14.76 2.89
C PHE A 153 -8.83 16.06 3.52
N HIS A 154 -10.04 16.49 3.13
CA HIS A 154 -10.59 17.78 3.55
C HIS A 154 -11.13 17.80 4.98
N HIS A 155 -11.72 16.69 5.45
CA HIS A 155 -12.42 16.65 6.74
C HIS A 155 -11.63 16.00 7.86
N THR A 156 -10.58 15.24 7.53
CA THR A 156 -9.77 14.51 8.51
C THR A 156 -8.33 14.99 8.49
N PHE A 157 -7.63 14.82 7.36
CA PHE A 157 -6.21 15.14 7.26
C PHE A 157 -5.92 16.64 7.43
N VAL A 158 -6.59 17.51 6.66
CA VAL A 158 -6.35 18.97 6.72
C VAL A 158 -6.65 19.57 8.10
N PRO A 159 -7.80 19.30 8.76
CA PRO A 159 -8.07 19.85 10.09
C PRO A 159 -7.12 19.32 11.16
N GLU A 160 -6.75 18.04 11.09
CA GLU A 160 -5.80 17.42 12.01
C GLU A 160 -4.42 18.06 11.87
N GLU A 161 -3.97 18.29 10.63
CA GLU A 161 -2.68 18.91 10.40
C GLU A 161 -2.62 20.38 10.78
N LYS A 162 -3.68 21.15 10.49
CA LYS A 162 -3.78 22.55 10.98
C LYS A 162 -3.68 22.62 12.51
N LYS A 163 -4.23 21.63 13.22
CA LYS A 163 -4.09 21.52 14.68
C LYS A 163 -2.65 21.18 15.09
N ASN A 164 -1.96 20.35 14.32
CA ASN A 164 -0.57 19.98 14.59
C ASN A 164 0.38 21.15 14.40
N LEU A 165 0.28 21.87 13.27
CA LEU A 165 1.08 23.06 13.01
C LEU A 165 0.96 24.06 14.17
N ARG A 166 -0.27 24.31 14.65
CA ARG A 166 -0.52 25.15 15.84
C ARG A 166 0.12 24.60 17.11
N LYS A 167 0.02 23.28 17.35
CA LYS A 167 0.60 22.63 18.52
C LYS A 167 2.13 22.73 18.56
N PHE A 168 2.77 22.68 17.41
CA PHE A 168 4.23 22.79 17.28
C PHE A 168 4.71 24.22 17.03
N ASN A 169 3.86 25.23 17.22
CA ASN A 169 4.15 26.65 17.00
C ASN A 169 4.73 26.94 15.61
N LYS A 170 4.27 26.19 14.59
CA LYS A 170 4.61 26.45 13.19
C LYS A 170 3.77 27.61 12.66
N PRO A 171 4.30 28.44 11.75
CA PRO A 171 3.53 29.51 11.10
C PRO A 171 2.24 28.99 10.44
N GLU A 172 1.17 29.77 10.44
CA GLU A 172 -0.10 29.37 9.80
C GLU A 172 0.03 29.22 8.26
N ASP A 173 1.02 29.87 7.67
CA ASP A 173 1.37 29.77 6.27
C ASP A 173 2.33 28.60 5.95
N SER A 174 2.66 27.78 6.95
CA SER A 174 3.50 26.58 6.75
C SER A 174 2.90 25.66 5.70
N LYS A 175 3.74 25.26 4.74
CA LYS A 175 3.36 24.28 3.72
C LYS A 175 3.39 22.87 4.26
N VAL A 176 2.45 22.04 3.83
CA VAL A 176 2.43 20.61 4.10
C VAL A 176 2.13 19.88 2.80
N ILE A 177 2.89 18.83 2.55
CA ILE A 177 2.74 18.03 1.33
C ILE A 177 2.39 16.61 1.70
N LEU A 178 1.34 16.11 1.04
CA LEU A 178 0.93 14.72 1.10
C LEU A 178 1.31 14.01 -0.21
N PHE A 179 2.17 13.00 -0.13
CA PHE A 179 2.50 12.13 -1.24
C PHE A 179 1.55 10.94 -1.30
N VAL A 180 1.03 10.64 -2.49
CA VAL A 180 0.05 9.57 -2.73
C VAL A 180 0.41 8.86 -4.03
N ASP A 181 0.19 7.54 -4.09
CA ASP A 181 0.38 6.80 -5.35
C ASP A 181 -0.56 7.33 -6.45
N ASN A 182 -0.11 7.26 -7.69
CA ASN A 182 -0.88 7.62 -8.88
C ASN A 182 -1.81 6.48 -9.28
N CYS A 183 -2.79 6.22 -8.40
CA CYS A 183 -3.90 5.32 -8.68
C CYS A 183 -5.01 6.06 -9.43
N ARG A 184 -5.75 5.34 -10.30
CA ARG A 184 -6.87 5.91 -11.09
C ARG A 184 -7.99 6.50 -10.22
N THR A 185 -8.06 6.10 -8.96
CA THR A 185 -8.99 6.60 -7.93
C THR A 185 -8.55 7.94 -7.32
N HIS A 186 -7.37 8.45 -7.70
CA HIS A 186 -6.89 9.78 -7.33
C HIS A 186 -6.69 10.62 -8.58
N SER A 187 -7.73 10.72 -9.43
CA SER A 187 -7.65 11.51 -10.66
C SER A 187 -7.13 12.92 -10.39
N SER A 188 -6.29 13.43 -11.28
CA SER A 188 -5.74 14.80 -11.24
C SER A 188 -6.79 15.92 -11.22
N GLU A 189 -8.07 15.56 -11.32
CA GLU A 189 -9.25 16.42 -11.24
C GLU A 189 -9.75 16.63 -9.81
N MET A 190 -9.17 15.95 -8.82
CA MET A 190 -9.51 16.19 -7.42
C MET A 190 -8.83 17.45 -6.92
N ASP A 191 -9.61 18.40 -6.39
CA ASP A 191 -9.11 19.52 -5.60
C ASP A 191 -8.56 19.00 -4.25
N LEU A 192 -7.39 18.36 -4.26
CA LEU A 192 -6.66 17.91 -3.06
C LEU A 192 -5.69 18.99 -2.59
N VAL A 193 -6.22 20.21 -2.51
CA VAL A 193 -5.53 21.42 -2.10
C VAL A 193 -6.41 22.17 -1.10
N SER A 194 -5.82 22.59 0.02
CA SER A 194 -6.47 23.43 1.02
C SER A 194 -5.46 24.45 1.55
N GLY A 195 -5.40 25.60 0.87
CA GLY A 195 -4.40 26.64 1.17
C GLY A 195 -2.98 26.11 0.95
N ASN A 196 -2.18 26.07 2.02
CA ASN A 196 -0.79 25.62 1.98
C ASN A 196 -0.62 24.10 2.16
N ILE A 197 -1.71 23.35 2.31
CA ILE A 197 -1.70 21.89 2.39
C ILE A 197 -2.15 21.33 1.04
N PHE A 198 -1.30 20.56 0.38
CA PHE A 198 -1.61 20.02 -0.95
C PHE A 198 -1.03 18.63 -1.18
N THR A 199 -1.56 17.95 -2.18
CA THR A 199 -1.16 16.59 -2.56
C THR A 199 -0.22 16.60 -3.76
N VAL A 200 0.78 15.72 -3.75
CA VAL A 200 1.66 15.45 -4.88
C VAL A 200 1.58 13.97 -5.23
N PHE A 201 1.26 13.67 -6.49
CA PHE A 201 1.18 12.30 -6.97
C PHE A 201 2.55 11.75 -7.32
N LEU A 202 2.79 10.52 -6.90
CA LEU A 202 4.00 9.81 -7.27
C LEU A 202 4.01 9.50 -8.78
N PRO A 203 5.17 9.57 -9.45
CA PRO A 203 5.28 9.23 -10.86
C PRO A 203 4.85 7.78 -11.14
N PRO A 204 4.07 7.54 -12.21
CA PRO A 204 3.57 6.22 -12.54
C PRO A 204 4.72 5.26 -12.88
N ASN A 205 4.53 3.98 -12.58
CA ASN A 205 5.45 2.87 -12.85
C ASN A 205 6.72 2.78 -11.97
N ILE A 206 7.04 3.79 -11.15
CA ILE A 206 8.13 3.70 -10.16
C ILE A 206 7.63 3.72 -8.71
N SER A 207 6.31 3.83 -8.48
CA SER A 207 5.70 3.85 -7.16
C SER A 207 6.20 2.73 -6.25
N SER A 208 6.29 1.49 -6.73
CA SER A 208 6.80 0.37 -5.92
C SER A 208 8.26 0.50 -5.45
N LEU A 209 9.06 1.36 -6.11
CA LEU A 209 10.45 1.64 -5.76
C LEU A 209 10.63 2.89 -4.90
N ILE A 210 9.62 3.75 -4.77
CA ILE A 210 9.73 5.05 -4.10
C ILE A 210 8.69 5.25 -2.99
N GLN A 211 7.63 4.45 -3.00
CA GLN A 211 6.51 4.56 -2.08
C GLN A 211 6.96 4.14 -0.69
N GLN A 212 7.15 5.10 0.21
CA GLN A 212 7.77 4.86 1.51
C GLN A 212 6.91 3.93 2.38
N MET A 213 5.59 3.96 2.19
CA MET A 213 4.66 3.12 2.95
C MET A 213 4.86 1.64 2.63
N ASP A 214 5.03 1.29 1.35
CA ASP A 214 5.30 -0.09 0.90
C ASP A 214 6.68 -0.61 1.33
N GLN A 215 7.64 0.28 1.57
CA GLN A 215 9.03 -0.11 1.85
C GLN A 215 9.31 -0.50 3.30
N GLY A 216 8.37 -0.26 4.22
CA GLY A 216 8.61 -0.63 5.62
C GLY A 216 7.46 -0.41 6.58
N VAL A 217 6.51 0.47 6.27
CA VAL A 217 5.36 0.74 7.15
C VAL A 217 4.28 -0.34 6.95
N ILE A 218 3.97 -0.64 5.69
CA ILE A 218 2.98 -1.63 5.28
C ILE A 218 3.71 -2.93 4.98
N ASN A 219 3.94 -3.73 6.02
CA ASN A 219 4.55 -5.06 5.88
C ASN A 219 3.58 -6.14 6.37
N LEU A 220 2.55 -6.42 5.56
CA LEU A 220 1.62 -7.52 5.81
C LEU A 220 2.19 -8.80 5.19
N ARG A 221 3.00 -9.54 5.95
CA ARG A 221 3.37 -10.91 5.58
C ARG A 221 2.20 -11.83 5.91
N PHE A 222 1.50 -12.32 4.88
CA PHE A 222 0.56 -13.43 4.98
C PHE A 222 1.25 -14.76 4.66
#